data_AF-A0AAV9ZH62-F1
#
_entry.id   AF-A0AAV9ZH62-F1
#
_cell.length_a   1.000
_cell.length_b   1.000
_cell.length_c   1.000
_cell.angle_alpha   90.00
_cell.angle_beta   90.00
_cell.angle_gamma   90.00
#
_symmetry.space_group_name_H-M   'P 1'
#
loop_
_entity.id
_entity.type
_entity.pdbx_description
1 polymer ?
#
loop_
_entity_poly.entity_id
_entity_poly.type
_entity_poly.pdbx_seq_one_letter_code
_entity_poly.pdbx_strand_id
1 'polypeptide(L)'
;MAYPQLKDIGTVLRPPRKKGPGYIDPKLDPFTRSRIEGIRSFLALYASPQSPTYGKWKAASIAAALTMGRSTYCARVLRRLAREYISDRSLLPENPYGYWNNTLLVNEDLCNELMEYLQVLGSTKDKDGRESGISAAKVQAWLSQPEIMEKYAIPKPISLATANRYLHALGSRFSSPTKGQYVDGHERADVRFHRDKHA
;
A
#
# COMPACT_ATOMS: atom_id res chain seq x y z
N MET A 1 5.17 -34.53 -17.29
CA MET A 1 3.88 -34.02 -16.78
C MET A 1 4.02 -32.60 -16.21
N ALA A 2 4.33 -31.60 -17.05
CA ALA A 2 4.54 -30.19 -16.60
C ALA A 2 3.72 -29.16 -17.41
N TYR A 3 2.94 -29.62 -18.40
CA TYR A 3 2.14 -28.77 -19.27
C TYR A 3 0.95 -28.08 -18.57
N PRO A 4 0.18 -28.75 -17.67
CA PRO A 4 -0.90 -28.09 -16.95
C PRO A 4 -0.41 -26.94 -16.06
N GLN A 5 0.73 -27.13 -15.39
CA GLN A 5 1.34 -26.16 -14.49
C GLN A 5 1.81 -24.91 -15.24
N LEU A 6 2.35 -25.08 -16.45
CA LEU A 6 2.76 -23.95 -17.29
C LEU A 6 1.58 -23.10 -17.75
N LYS A 7 0.44 -23.73 -18.04
CA LYS A 7 -0.79 -23.04 -18.43
C LYS A 7 -1.39 -22.25 -17.25
N ASP A 8 -1.35 -22.85 -16.06
CA ASP A 8 -1.82 -22.22 -14.82
C ASP A 8 -1.00 -20.97 -14.47
N ILE A 9 0.33 -21.10 -14.42
CA ILE A 9 1.24 -19.95 -14.19
C ILE A 9 1.03 -18.85 -15.25
N GLY A 10 0.78 -19.25 -16.50
CA GLY A 10 0.46 -18.32 -17.58
C GLY A 10 -0.79 -17.49 -17.27
N THR A 11 -1.81 -18.11 -16.69
CA THR A 11 -3.07 -17.46 -16.30
C THR A 11 -2.88 -16.51 -15.12
N VAL A 12 -2.05 -16.88 -14.13
CA VAL A 12 -1.70 -16.00 -13.00
C VAL A 12 -0.93 -14.75 -13.47
N LEU A 13 0.07 -14.92 -14.34
CA LEU A 13 0.88 -13.81 -14.85
C LEU A 13 0.10 -12.90 -15.80
N ARG A 14 -0.81 -13.48 -16.58
CA ARG A 14 -1.53 -12.80 -17.67
C ARG A 14 -2.98 -13.30 -17.68
N PRO A 15 -3.80 -12.85 -16.72
CA PRO A 15 -5.21 -13.24 -16.67
C PRO A 15 -5.92 -12.69 -17.92
N PRO A 16 -6.68 -13.52 -18.65
CA PRO A 16 -7.39 -13.08 -19.83
C PRO A 16 -8.50 -12.08 -19.47
N ARG A 17 -8.81 -11.16 -20.39
CA ARG A 17 -9.97 -10.28 -20.25
C ARG A 17 -11.28 -11.07 -20.32
N LYS A 18 -12.31 -10.60 -19.60
CA LYS A 18 -13.67 -11.16 -19.70
C LYS A 18 -14.25 -11.07 -21.12
N LYS A 19 -13.89 -10.02 -21.86
CA LYS A 19 -14.30 -9.79 -23.26
C LYS A 19 -13.14 -9.15 -24.04
N GLY A 20 -12.99 -9.52 -25.30
CA GLY A 20 -12.01 -8.96 -26.22
C GLY A 20 -10.58 -9.51 -26.06
N PRO A 21 -9.67 -9.17 -26.97
CA PRO A 21 -8.28 -9.62 -26.93
C PRO A 21 -7.48 -8.94 -25.80
N GLY A 22 -6.45 -9.63 -25.32
CA GLY A 22 -5.49 -9.09 -24.34
C GLY A 22 -5.72 -9.55 -22.89
N TYR A 23 -4.94 -8.97 -21.99
CA TYR A 23 -4.86 -9.37 -20.59
C TYR A 23 -5.26 -8.25 -19.63
N ILE A 24 -5.65 -8.61 -18.42
CA ILE A 24 -5.86 -7.72 -17.29
C ILE A 24 -4.54 -7.63 -16.53
N ASP A 25 -4.20 -6.46 -15.97
CA ASP A 25 -3.07 -6.36 -15.06
C ASP A 25 -3.42 -7.07 -13.74
N PRO A 26 -2.70 -8.14 -13.36
CA PRO A 26 -2.99 -8.89 -12.14
C PRO A 26 -2.60 -8.13 -10.86
N LYS A 27 -2.04 -6.92 -10.95
CA LYS A 27 -1.58 -6.11 -9.81
C LYS A 27 -0.61 -6.86 -8.89
N LEU A 28 0.19 -7.75 -9.49
CA LEU A 28 1.23 -8.48 -8.77
C LEU A 28 2.39 -7.53 -8.45
N ASP A 29 2.86 -7.62 -7.21
CA ASP A 29 4.09 -6.96 -6.79
C ASP A 29 5.27 -7.36 -7.71
N PRO A 30 6.17 -6.42 -8.06
CA PRO A 30 7.27 -6.68 -9.00
C PRO A 30 8.17 -7.86 -8.60
N PHE A 31 8.42 -8.05 -7.31
CA PHE A 31 9.22 -9.17 -6.82
C PHE A 31 8.49 -10.48 -7.09
N THR A 32 7.21 -10.55 -6.71
CA THR A 32 6.35 -11.71 -6.92
C THR A 32 6.25 -12.08 -8.40
N ARG A 33 5.99 -11.08 -9.27
CA ARG A 33 5.95 -11.26 -10.73
C ARG A 33 7.26 -11.84 -11.28
N SER A 34 8.40 -11.26 -10.91
CA SER A 34 9.71 -11.72 -11.37
C SER A 34 10.00 -13.18 -10.96
N ARG A 35 9.57 -13.59 -9.77
CA ARG A 35 9.73 -14.99 -9.31
C ARG A 35 8.86 -15.94 -10.11
N ILE A 36 7.59 -15.61 -10.32
CA ILE A 36 6.65 -16.44 -11.08
C ILE A 36 7.09 -16.57 -12.55
N GLU A 37 7.57 -15.49 -13.16
CA GLU A 37 8.17 -15.53 -14.50
C GLU A 37 9.39 -16.45 -14.56
N GLY A 38 10.27 -16.39 -13.55
CA GLY A 38 11.40 -17.29 -13.44
C GLY A 38 11.00 -18.75 -13.31
N ILE A 39 9.96 -19.06 -12.52
CA ILE A 39 9.41 -20.42 -12.38
C ILE A 39 8.86 -20.89 -13.72
N ARG A 40 8.09 -20.05 -14.42
CA ARG A 40 7.55 -20.37 -15.75
C ARG A 40 8.65 -20.71 -16.74
N SER A 41 9.67 -19.86 -16.86
CA SER A 41 10.81 -20.08 -17.76
C SER A 41 11.56 -21.36 -17.41
N PHE A 42 11.78 -21.60 -16.12
CA PHE A 42 12.40 -22.82 -15.62
C PHE A 42 11.60 -24.08 -16.00
N LEU A 43 10.30 -24.11 -15.69
CA LEU A 43 9.45 -25.25 -15.99
C LEU A 43 9.32 -25.47 -17.50
N ALA A 44 9.30 -24.40 -18.30
CA ALA A 44 9.26 -24.50 -19.76
C ALA A 44 10.53 -25.15 -20.32
N LEU A 45 11.70 -24.76 -19.82
CA LEU A 45 12.99 -25.35 -20.19
C LEU A 45 13.13 -26.81 -19.72
N TYR A 46 12.51 -27.18 -18.61
CA TYR A 46 12.52 -28.57 -18.14
C TYR A 46 11.54 -29.47 -18.94
N ALA A 47 10.37 -28.93 -19.28
CA ALA A 47 9.26 -29.69 -19.85
C ALA A 47 9.24 -29.77 -21.37
N SER A 48 9.85 -28.79 -22.06
CA SER A 48 9.85 -28.70 -23.52
C SER A 48 10.88 -29.66 -24.13
N PRO A 49 10.49 -30.64 -24.97
CA PRO A 49 11.42 -31.56 -25.64
C PRO A 49 12.43 -30.84 -26.54
N GLN A 50 12.09 -29.65 -27.03
CA GLN A 50 12.98 -28.81 -27.85
C GLN A 50 14.06 -28.10 -27.03
N SER A 51 13.97 -28.11 -25.70
CA SER A 51 14.95 -27.48 -24.84
C SER A 51 16.21 -28.35 -24.69
N PRO A 52 17.43 -27.77 -24.76
CA PRO A 52 18.67 -28.48 -24.45
C PRO A 52 18.71 -29.06 -23.02
N THR A 53 17.88 -28.51 -22.12
CA THR A 53 17.78 -28.90 -20.71
C THR A 53 16.55 -29.77 -20.40
N TYR A 54 15.90 -30.33 -21.43
CA TYR A 54 14.76 -31.22 -21.28
C TYR A 54 15.04 -32.35 -20.28
N GLY A 55 14.15 -32.54 -19.31
CA GLY A 55 14.31 -33.56 -18.27
C GLY A 55 15.43 -33.31 -17.25
N LYS A 56 16.24 -32.24 -17.40
CA LYS A 56 17.38 -31.93 -16.52
C LYS A 56 17.04 -30.80 -15.56
N TRP A 57 16.41 -31.14 -14.42
CA TRP A 57 15.90 -30.18 -13.43
C TRP A 57 16.93 -29.14 -12.97
N LYS A 58 18.16 -29.56 -12.63
CA LYS A 58 19.22 -28.64 -12.21
C LYS A 58 19.67 -27.74 -13.37
N ALA A 59 19.90 -28.29 -14.55
CA ALA A 59 20.38 -27.55 -15.71
C ALA A 59 19.36 -26.51 -16.19
N ALA A 60 18.07 -26.89 -16.29
CA ALA A 60 16.99 -25.99 -16.65
C ALA A 60 16.86 -24.81 -15.67
N SER A 61 17.05 -25.06 -14.36
CA SER A 61 16.99 -23.99 -13.36
C SER A 61 18.14 -22.98 -13.46
N ILE A 62 19.34 -23.47 -13.81
CA ILE A 62 20.53 -22.63 -14.01
C ILE A 62 20.36 -21.80 -15.28
N ALA A 63 19.89 -22.42 -16.37
CA ALA A 63 19.59 -21.73 -17.62
C ALA A 63 18.55 -20.62 -17.42
N ALA A 64 17.45 -20.91 -16.70
CA ALA A 64 16.45 -19.89 -16.37
C ALA A 64 17.05 -18.73 -15.55
N ALA A 65 17.81 -19.04 -14.48
CA ALA A 65 18.45 -18.00 -13.68
C ALA A 65 19.43 -17.15 -14.50
N LEU A 66 20.19 -17.76 -15.40
CA LEU A 66 21.10 -17.06 -16.31
C LEU A 66 20.33 -16.12 -17.25
N THR A 67 19.22 -16.56 -17.84
CA THR A 67 18.37 -15.71 -18.70
C THR A 67 17.75 -14.53 -17.93
N MET A 68 17.59 -14.66 -16.62
CA MET A 68 17.15 -13.57 -15.73
C MET A 68 18.29 -12.65 -15.27
N GLY A 69 19.54 -12.89 -15.70
CA GLY A 69 20.72 -12.16 -15.23
C GLY A 69 21.06 -12.43 -13.75
N ARG A 70 20.75 -13.63 -13.24
CA ARG A 70 20.92 -14.01 -11.82
C ARG A 70 21.87 -15.19 -11.64
N SER A 71 22.39 -15.33 -10.43
CA SER A 71 23.34 -16.39 -10.07
C SER A 71 22.68 -17.74 -9.77
N THR A 72 23.51 -18.76 -9.51
CA THR A 72 23.12 -20.11 -9.09
C THR A 72 22.26 -20.13 -7.82
N TYR A 73 22.36 -19.11 -6.96
CA TYR A 73 21.47 -18.94 -5.82
C TYR A 73 20.00 -18.79 -6.27
N CYS A 74 19.76 -17.96 -7.28
CA CYS A 74 18.43 -17.80 -7.86
C CYS A 74 17.90 -19.13 -8.42
N ALA A 75 18.75 -19.91 -9.11
CA ALA A 75 18.38 -21.25 -9.58
C ALA A 75 17.98 -22.20 -8.44
N ARG A 76 18.60 -22.09 -7.26
CA ARG A 76 18.20 -22.81 -6.05
C ARG A 76 16.80 -22.38 -5.57
N VAL A 77 16.56 -21.06 -5.51
CA VAL A 77 15.27 -20.49 -5.11
C VAL A 77 14.16 -20.89 -6.08
N LEU A 78 14.39 -20.80 -7.39
CA LEU A 78 13.42 -21.21 -8.42
C LEU A 78 13.03 -22.68 -8.30
N ARG A 79 13.99 -23.56 -8.00
CA ARG A 79 13.69 -24.99 -7.80
C ARG A 79 12.84 -25.24 -6.55
N ARG A 80 13.07 -24.48 -5.47
CA ARG A 80 12.26 -24.55 -4.25
C ARG A 80 10.83 -24.08 -4.54
N LEU A 81 10.70 -22.87 -5.07
CA LEU A 81 9.39 -22.27 -5.39
C LEU A 81 8.61 -23.10 -6.41
N ALA A 82 9.28 -23.68 -7.41
CA ALA A 82 8.63 -24.57 -8.37
C ALA A 82 8.07 -25.83 -7.71
N ARG A 83 8.76 -26.41 -6.72
CA ARG A 83 8.24 -27.57 -5.97
C ARG A 83 7.05 -27.16 -5.11
N GLU A 84 7.16 -26.06 -4.39
CA GLU A 84 6.05 -25.51 -3.57
C GLU A 84 4.81 -25.27 -4.42
N TYR A 85 4.97 -24.64 -5.59
CA TYR A 85 3.87 -24.38 -6.52
C TYR A 85 3.28 -25.65 -7.16
N ILE A 86 4.11 -26.67 -7.43
CA ILE A 86 3.62 -27.97 -7.94
C ILE A 86 2.78 -28.68 -6.85
N SER A 87 3.17 -28.56 -5.59
CA SER A 87 2.44 -29.12 -4.46
C SER A 87 1.13 -28.37 -4.20
N ASP A 88 1.18 -27.04 -4.18
CA ASP A 88 0.03 -26.17 -3.95
C ASP A 88 0.05 -24.97 -4.90
N ARG A 89 -0.97 -24.91 -5.77
CA ARG A 89 -1.10 -23.89 -6.81
C ARG A 89 -1.53 -22.53 -6.26
N SER A 90 -2.03 -22.49 -5.02
CA SER A 90 -2.45 -21.24 -4.37
C SER A 90 -1.28 -20.47 -3.75
N LEU A 91 -0.15 -21.15 -3.51
CA LEU A 91 1.04 -20.54 -2.91
C LEU A 91 1.84 -19.76 -3.94
N LEU A 92 1.68 -18.43 -3.91
CA LEU A 92 2.53 -17.51 -4.66
C LEU A 92 3.76 -17.11 -3.84
N PRO A 93 4.91 -16.83 -4.49
CA PRO A 93 6.09 -16.32 -3.78
C PRO A 93 5.78 -14.99 -3.10
N GLU A 94 5.73 -14.98 -1.78
CA GLU A 94 5.55 -13.75 -1.01
C GLU A 94 6.81 -12.88 -1.09
N ASN A 95 6.60 -11.57 -1.23
CA ASN A 95 7.69 -10.60 -1.17
C ASN A 95 8.07 -10.37 0.31
N PRO A 96 9.28 -10.76 0.76
CA PRO A 96 9.71 -10.50 2.13
C PRO A 96 10.07 -9.02 2.37
N TYR A 97 10.15 -8.22 1.31
CA TYR A 97 10.50 -6.80 1.35
C TYR A 97 9.24 -5.94 1.22
N GLY A 98 9.27 -4.73 1.79
CA GLY A 98 8.19 -3.74 1.64
C GLY A 98 7.31 -3.56 2.88
N TYR A 99 7.19 -4.56 3.76
CA TYR A 99 6.37 -4.47 4.98
C TYR A 99 7.01 -3.69 6.14
N TRP A 100 8.31 -3.41 6.06
CA TRP A 100 9.09 -2.74 7.11
C TRP A 100 8.68 -1.29 7.42
N ASN A 101 7.92 -0.63 6.53
CA ASN A 101 7.48 0.75 6.70
C ASN A 101 5.95 0.92 6.65
N ASN A 102 5.17 -0.16 6.76
CA ASN A 102 3.73 -0.05 6.77
C ASN A 102 3.29 0.75 8.00
N THR A 103 2.64 1.89 7.75
CA THR A 103 2.02 2.67 8.81
C THR A 103 0.86 1.89 9.42
N LEU A 104 0.51 2.15 10.69
CA LEU A 104 -0.68 1.52 11.31
C LEU A 104 -1.98 1.90 10.58
N LEU A 105 -1.95 2.96 9.75
CA LEU A 105 -3.07 3.37 8.90
C LEU A 105 -3.44 2.36 7.81
N VAL A 106 -2.69 1.26 7.64
CA VAL A 106 -3.14 0.12 6.82
C VAL A 106 -4.37 -0.56 7.43
N ASN A 107 -4.54 -0.47 8.76
CA ASN A 107 -5.75 -0.92 9.42
C ASN A 107 -6.88 0.11 9.18
N GLU A 108 -7.88 -0.28 8.38
CA GLU A 108 -9.01 0.58 8.00
C GLU A 108 -9.81 1.05 9.23
N ASP A 109 -10.00 0.20 10.23
CA ASP A 109 -10.76 0.54 11.45
C ASP A 109 -10.04 1.63 12.26
N LEU A 110 -8.72 1.49 12.45
CA LEU A 110 -7.90 2.50 13.12
C LEU A 110 -7.91 3.83 12.35
N CYS A 111 -7.83 3.74 11.02
CA CYS A 111 -7.85 4.90 10.14
C CYS A 111 -9.18 5.68 10.30
N ASN A 112 -10.31 4.97 10.28
CA ASN A 112 -11.63 5.56 10.44
C ASN A 112 -11.82 6.21 11.81
N GLU A 113 -11.46 5.52 12.89
CA GLU A 113 -11.59 6.06 14.25
C GLU A 113 -10.69 7.28 14.47
N LEU A 114 -9.47 7.27 13.90
CA LEU A 114 -8.59 8.44 13.92
C LEU A 114 -9.19 9.61 13.14
N MET A 115 -9.82 9.38 11.99
CA MET A 115 -10.49 10.44 11.22
C MET A 115 -11.68 11.02 12.00
N GLU A 116 -12.50 10.19 12.65
CA GLU A 116 -13.60 10.64 13.51
C GLU A 116 -13.07 11.51 14.66
N TYR A 117 -12.01 11.06 15.33
CA TYR A 117 -11.35 11.84 16.39
C TYR A 117 -10.86 13.20 15.86
N LEU A 118 -10.27 13.26 14.67
CA LEU A 118 -9.81 14.50 14.05
C LEU A 118 -10.95 15.46 13.71
N GLN A 119 -12.11 14.95 13.27
CA GLN A 119 -13.30 15.76 13.00
C GLN A 119 -13.88 16.37 14.27
N VAL A 120 -13.97 15.58 15.34
CA VAL A 120 -14.40 16.06 16.66
C VAL A 120 -13.45 17.14 17.16
N LEU A 121 -12.13 16.90 17.09
CA LEU A 121 -11.13 17.90 17.47
C LEU A 121 -11.29 19.21 16.72
N GLY A 122 -11.41 19.17 15.39
CA GLY A 122 -11.59 20.38 14.57
C GLY A 122 -12.88 21.16 14.87
N SER A 123 -13.90 20.52 15.43
CA SER A 123 -15.19 21.15 15.78
C SER A 123 -15.22 21.72 17.20
N THR A 124 -14.33 21.27 18.08
CA THR A 124 -14.27 21.74 19.48
C THR A 124 -13.60 23.10 19.58
N LYS A 125 -14.03 23.94 20.53
CA LYS A 125 -13.37 25.22 20.84
C LYS A 125 -12.45 25.06 22.05
N ASP A 126 -11.24 25.60 21.95
CA ASP A 126 -10.30 25.75 23.06
C ASP A 126 -10.83 26.74 24.11
N LYS A 127 -10.19 26.75 25.28
CA LYS A 127 -10.53 27.59 26.45
C LYS A 127 -10.53 29.10 26.13
N ASP A 128 -9.80 29.50 25.09
CA ASP A 128 -9.71 30.89 24.60
C ASP A 128 -10.75 31.21 23.51
N GLY A 129 -11.71 30.32 23.25
CA GLY A 129 -12.77 30.49 22.24
C GLY A 129 -12.33 30.26 20.79
N ARG A 130 -11.09 29.82 20.55
CA ARG A 130 -10.56 29.46 19.21
C ARG A 130 -10.91 28.01 18.87
N GLU A 131 -11.04 27.68 17.59
CA GLU A 131 -11.15 26.27 17.18
C GLU A 131 -9.92 25.49 17.67
N SER A 132 -10.17 24.34 18.30
CA SER A 132 -9.17 23.46 18.86
C SER A 132 -8.42 22.80 17.72
N GLY A 133 -7.37 23.47 17.24
CA GLY A 133 -6.66 23.04 16.05
C GLY A 133 -6.19 21.58 16.16
N ILE A 134 -6.31 20.86 15.05
CA ILE A 134 -5.67 19.55 14.86
C ILE A 134 -4.18 19.73 15.15
N SER A 135 -3.55 18.81 15.89
CA SER A 135 -2.11 18.85 16.18
C SER A 135 -1.56 17.45 16.32
N ALA A 136 -0.32 17.24 15.89
CA ALA A 136 0.35 15.95 16.03
C ALA A 136 0.48 15.50 17.49
N ALA A 137 0.61 16.45 18.43
CA ALA A 137 0.63 16.13 19.86
C ALA A 137 -0.71 15.56 20.34
N LYS A 138 -1.84 16.06 19.82
CA LYS A 138 -3.18 15.55 20.15
C LYS A 138 -3.43 14.16 19.56
N VAL A 139 -2.95 13.92 18.35
CA VAL A 139 -2.98 12.60 17.71
C VAL A 139 -2.11 11.61 18.47
N GLN A 140 -0.89 12.01 18.84
CA GLN A 140 0.00 11.19 19.64
C GLN A 140 -0.62 10.83 20.99
N ALA A 141 -1.20 11.81 21.69
CA ALA A 141 -1.83 11.59 22.98
C ALA A 141 -3.01 10.62 22.88
N TRP A 142 -3.85 10.75 21.86
CA TRP A 142 -4.97 9.85 21.61
C TRP A 142 -4.52 8.42 21.28
N LEU A 143 -3.55 8.26 20.37
CA LEU A 143 -2.98 6.95 20.03
C LEU A 143 -2.20 6.30 21.18
N SER A 144 -1.81 7.07 22.20
CA SER A 144 -1.11 6.57 23.40
C SER A 144 -2.07 6.23 24.54
N GLN A 145 -3.39 6.36 24.35
CA GLN A 145 -4.37 5.93 25.34
C GLN A 145 -4.34 4.40 25.45
N PRO A 146 -4.36 3.84 26.68
CA PRO A 146 -4.25 2.40 26.87
C PRO A 146 -5.37 1.63 26.16
N GLU A 147 -6.58 2.18 26.12
CA GLU A 147 -7.73 1.59 25.44
C GLU A 147 -7.51 1.42 23.93
N ILE A 148 -6.99 2.45 23.25
CA ILE A 148 -6.67 2.42 21.82
C ILE A 148 -5.47 1.51 21.55
N MET A 149 -4.46 1.57 22.41
CA MET A 149 -3.27 0.72 22.27
C MET A 149 -3.61 -0.76 22.42
N GLU A 150 -4.50 -1.12 23.35
CA GLU A 150 -4.97 -2.49 23.54
C GLU A 150 -5.85 -2.94 22.37
N LYS A 151 -6.81 -2.12 21.95
CA LYS A 151 -7.73 -2.40 20.83
C LYS A 151 -6.99 -2.73 19.53
N TYR A 152 -5.93 -2.00 19.23
CA TYR A 152 -5.16 -2.16 17.98
C TYR A 152 -3.82 -2.88 18.15
N ALA A 153 -3.57 -3.50 19.32
CA ALA A 153 -2.34 -4.21 19.65
C ALA A 153 -1.06 -3.39 19.37
N ILE A 154 -1.09 -2.09 19.69
CA ILE A 154 0.04 -1.17 19.49
C ILE A 154 1.05 -1.41 20.63
N PRO A 155 2.24 -1.94 20.34
CA PRO A 155 3.16 -2.40 21.39
C PRO A 155 3.83 -1.24 22.15
N LYS A 156 3.92 -0.06 21.54
CA LYS A 156 4.62 1.11 22.07
C LYS A 156 3.92 2.39 21.64
N PRO A 157 3.89 3.43 22.50
CA PRO A 157 3.33 4.71 22.12
C PRO A 157 4.09 5.29 20.91
N ILE A 158 3.31 5.88 20.02
CA ILE A 158 3.81 6.39 18.76
C ILE A 158 4.61 7.68 18.99
N SER A 159 5.65 7.90 18.19
CA SER A 159 6.42 9.16 18.26
C SER A 159 5.67 10.33 17.65
N LEU A 160 5.97 11.56 18.09
CA LEU A 160 5.43 12.78 17.49
C LEU A 160 5.68 12.86 15.96
N ALA A 161 6.85 12.38 15.51
CA ALA A 161 7.19 12.34 14.09
C ALA A 161 6.27 11.40 13.30
N THR A 162 5.93 10.24 13.86
CA THR A 162 5.00 9.30 13.24
C THR A 162 3.57 9.85 13.25
N ALA A 163 3.13 10.51 14.33
CA ALA A 163 1.84 11.19 14.38
C ALA A 163 1.73 12.29 13.29
N ASN A 164 2.80 13.07 13.07
CA ASN A 164 2.89 14.02 11.96
C ASN A 164 2.76 13.33 10.59
N ARG A 165 3.45 12.19 10.38
CA ARG A 165 3.31 11.41 9.14
C ARG A 165 1.88 10.93 8.93
N TYR A 166 1.16 10.56 9.99
CA TYR A 166 -0.24 10.12 9.87
C TYR A 166 -1.14 11.27 9.44
N LEU A 167 -0.97 12.46 10.03
CA LEU A 167 -1.71 13.65 9.60
C LEU A 167 -1.46 13.98 8.12
N HIS A 168 -0.21 13.89 7.65
CA HIS A 168 0.12 14.07 6.24
C HIS A 168 -0.53 13.01 5.35
N ALA A 169 -0.52 11.74 5.76
CA ALA A 169 -1.13 10.63 5.03
C ALA A 169 -2.65 10.77 4.93
N LEU A 170 -3.30 11.27 5.98
CA LEU A 170 -4.73 11.58 6.03
C LEU A 170 -5.12 12.90 5.32
N GLY A 171 -4.15 13.58 4.70
CA GLY A 171 -4.41 14.81 3.93
C GLY A 171 -4.64 16.06 4.76
N SER A 172 -4.43 16.02 6.08
CA SER A 172 -4.53 17.21 6.94
C SER A 172 -3.40 18.19 6.62
N ARG A 173 -3.73 19.32 5.99
CA ARG A 173 -2.78 20.42 5.74
C ARG A 173 -3.01 21.49 6.79
N PHE A 174 -2.01 21.73 7.62
CA PHE A 174 -1.97 22.89 8.49
C PHE A 174 -1.78 24.14 7.62
N SER A 175 -2.85 24.81 7.23
CA SER A 175 -2.76 26.20 6.77
C SER A 175 -3.54 27.07 7.74
N SER A 176 -2.86 28.04 8.35
CA SER A 176 -3.56 29.15 8.96
C SER A 176 -4.42 29.80 7.88
N PRO A 177 -5.71 30.05 8.12
CA PRO A 177 -6.51 30.83 7.18
C PRO A 177 -5.80 32.17 6.95
N THR A 178 -5.44 32.45 5.71
CA THR A 178 -4.88 33.75 5.33
C THR A 178 -5.90 34.80 5.72
N LYS A 179 -5.57 35.68 6.67
CA LYS A 179 -6.45 36.75 7.15
C LYS A 179 -7.08 37.47 5.95
N GLY A 180 -8.35 37.20 5.68
CA GLY A 180 -8.99 37.71 4.46
C GLY A 180 -10.42 37.24 4.20
N GLN A 181 -10.90 36.17 4.83
CA GLN A 181 -12.31 35.80 4.77
C GLN A 181 -13.04 36.36 5.99
N TYR A 182 -13.81 37.42 5.78
CA TYR A 182 -14.71 37.98 6.78
C TYR A 182 -15.81 36.94 7.06
N VAL A 183 -15.69 36.20 8.17
CA VAL A 183 -16.67 35.19 8.60
C VAL A 183 -17.83 35.82 9.37
N ASP A 184 -17.76 37.12 9.65
CA ASP A 184 -18.85 37.86 10.28
C ASP A 184 -19.20 39.09 9.43
N GLY A 185 -20.48 39.32 9.22
CA GLY A 185 -21.07 40.35 8.35
C GLY A 185 -20.89 41.78 8.86
N HIS A 186 -19.75 42.08 9.47
CA HIS A 186 -19.37 43.43 9.86
C HIS A 186 -18.92 44.22 8.63
N GLU A 187 -19.91 44.78 7.92
CA GLU A 187 -19.67 45.78 6.89
C GLU A 187 -18.85 46.94 7.49
N ARG A 188 -17.73 47.28 6.84
CA ARG A 188 -16.96 48.49 7.18
C ARG A 188 -17.85 49.73 7.01
N ALA A 189 -17.61 50.76 7.82
CA ALA A 189 -18.46 51.95 7.88
C ALA A 189 -18.59 52.69 6.53
N ASP A 190 -17.54 52.64 5.70
CA ASP A 190 -17.51 53.17 4.34
C ASP A 190 -18.47 52.46 3.38
N VAL A 191 -18.54 51.13 3.47
CA VAL A 191 -19.46 50.29 2.68
C VAL A 191 -20.91 50.56 3.07
N ARG A 192 -21.20 50.69 4.37
CA ARG A 192 -22.54 51.10 4.87
C ARG A 192 -22.94 52.47 4.35
N PHE A 193 -22.03 53.44 4.46
CA PHE A 193 -22.29 54.81 3.99
C PHE A 193 -22.62 54.87 2.50
N HIS A 194 -21.95 54.04 1.68
CA HIS A 194 -22.21 54.02 0.25
C HIS A 194 -23.56 53.38 -0.09
N ARG A 195 -23.95 52.30 0.60
CA ARG A 195 -25.27 51.66 0.42
C ARG A 195 -26.41 52.59 0.80
N ASP A 196 -26.33 53.24 1.96
CA ASP A 196 -27.41 54.07 2.49
C ASP A 196 -27.56 55.41 1.73
N LYS A 197 -26.52 55.83 0.99
CA LYS A 197 -26.54 57.05 0.15
C LYS A 197 -27.15 56.84 -1.25
N HIS A 198 -27.29 55.59 -1.68
CA HIS A 198 -27.79 55.23 -3.01
C HIS A 198 -29.06 54.34 -2.97
N ALA A 199 -29.70 54.21 -1.81
CA ALA A 199 -31.04 53.64 -1.65
C ALA A 199 -32.09 54.76 -1.63
#